data_AF-E7DUT2-F1
#
_entry.id   AF-E7DUT2-F1
#
_cell.length_a   1.000
_cell.length_b   1.000
_cell.length_c   1.000
_cell.angle_alpha   90.00
_cell.angle_beta   90.00
_cell.angle_gamma   90.00
#
_symmetry.space_group_name_H-M   'P 1'
#
loop_
_entity.id
_entity.type
_entity.pdbx_description
1 polymer ?
#
loop_
_entity_poly.entity_id
_entity_poly.type
_entity_poly.pdbx_seq_one_letter_code
_entity_poly.pdbx_strand_id
1 'polypeptide(L)'
;MSVHFIEEAVKAKDIPQLLTFLSLITQGLQEALITQDVKAVEAVDPDLKKRVTVLAISYMKRCGDKGKSQFLSEILVPALGTHKTFVDCTDEDFRLVEAKLLEQSDA
;
A
#
# COMPACT_ATOMS: atom_id res chain seq x y z
N MET A 1 -12.19 19.16 1.24
CA MET A 1 -13.29 18.94 2.20
C MET A 1 -12.64 18.63 3.55
N SER A 2 -12.92 19.38 4.62
CA SER A 2 -12.26 19.21 5.92
C SER A 2 -13.03 18.22 6.80
N VAL A 3 -12.32 17.40 7.58
CA VAL A 3 -12.89 16.42 8.53
C VAL A 3 -13.91 17.08 9.47
N HIS A 4 -13.68 18.36 9.80
CA HIS A 4 -14.57 19.16 10.63
C HIS A 4 -16.03 19.23 10.11
N PHE A 5 -16.25 19.25 8.79
CA PHE A 5 -17.61 19.28 8.23
C PHE A 5 -18.35 17.95 8.37
N ILE A 6 -17.63 16.83 8.37
CA ILE A 6 -18.21 15.51 8.56
C ILE A 6 -18.60 15.35 10.03
N GLU A 7 -17.74 15.80 10.95
CA GLU A 7 -18.02 15.76 12.39
C GLU A 7 -19.28 16.55 12.76
N GLU A 8 -19.44 17.75 12.22
CA GLU A 8 -20.63 18.58 12.47
C GLU A 8 -21.90 17.96 11.88
N ALA A 9 -21.84 17.38 10.67
CA ALA A 9 -22.98 16.66 10.08
C ALA A 9 -23.39 15.41 10.88
N VAL A 10 -22.42 14.69 11.46
CA VAL A 10 -22.67 13.55 12.36
C VAL A 10 -23.34 14.02 13.65
N LYS A 11 -22.83 15.08 14.28
CA LYS A 11 -23.42 15.66 15.51
C LYS A 11 -24.84 16.15 15.27
N ALA A 12 -25.08 16.78 14.13
CA ALA A 12 -26.38 17.29 13.72
C ALA A 12 -27.36 16.19 13.25
N LYS A 13 -26.89 14.94 13.07
CA LYS A 13 -27.65 13.84 12.45
C LYS A 13 -28.25 14.22 11.10
N ASP A 14 -27.51 15.01 10.31
CA ASP A 14 -27.94 15.46 8.99
C ASP A 14 -27.79 14.32 7.98
N ILE A 15 -28.83 13.48 7.89
CA ILE A 15 -28.84 12.30 7.03
C ILE A 15 -28.59 12.65 5.54
N PRO A 16 -29.23 13.68 4.94
CA PRO A 16 -28.93 14.08 3.56
C PRO A 16 -27.45 14.41 3.31
N GLN A 17 -26.82 15.13 4.23
CA GLN A 17 -25.42 15.51 4.08
C GLN A 17 -24.47 14.33 4.25
N LEU A 18 -24.77 13.42 5.18
CA LEU A 18 -24.03 12.17 5.37
C LEU A 18 -24.13 11.24 4.14
N LEU A 19 -25.31 11.15 3.52
CA LEU A 19 -25.50 10.40 2.28
C LEU A 19 -24.72 11.01 1.11
N THR A 20 -24.61 12.35 1.07
CA THR A 20 -23.79 13.04 0.06
C THR A 20 -22.31 12.68 0.23
N PHE A 21 -21.79 12.66 1.46
CA PHE A 21 -20.42 12.23 1.70
C PHE A 21 -20.19 10.77 1.29
N LEU A 22 -21.12 9.87 1.63
CA LEU A 22 -21.02 8.47 1.22
C LEU A 22 -20.96 8.36 -0.30
N SER A 23 -21.84 9.06 -1.03
CA SER A 23 -21.85 9.05 -2.49
C SER A 23 -20.54 9.52 -3.10
N LEU A 24 -19.97 10.61 -2.59
CA LEU A 24 -18.70 11.16 -3.08
C LEU A 24 -17.53 10.20 -2.83
N ILE A 25 -17.49 9.55 -1.66
CA ILE A 25 -16.48 8.54 -1.34
C ILE A 25 -16.64 7.34 -2.28
N THR A 26 -17.87 6.83 -2.45
CA THR A 26 -18.14 5.69 -3.33
C THR A 26 -17.75 6.00 -4.77
N GLN A 27 -18.09 7.18 -5.28
CA GLN A 27 -17.75 7.59 -6.63
C GLN A 27 -16.24 7.76 -6.81
N GLY A 28 -15.55 8.42 -5.87
CA GLY A 28 -14.09 8.56 -5.93
C GLY A 28 -13.36 7.21 -5.87
N LEU A 29 -13.87 6.24 -5.10
CA LEU A 29 -13.34 4.87 -5.08
C LEU A 29 -13.60 4.14 -6.40
N GLN A 30 -14.79 4.29 -6.99
CA GLN A 30 -15.10 3.71 -8.30
C GLN A 30 -14.20 4.29 -9.40
N GLU A 31 -14.01 5.61 -9.40
CA GLU A 31 -13.10 6.27 -10.35
C GLU A 31 -11.66 5.79 -10.13
N ALA A 32 -11.18 5.65 -8.89
CA ALA A 32 -9.86 5.10 -8.60
C ALA A 32 -9.71 3.64 -9.09
N LEU A 33 -10.76 2.82 -8.99
CA LEU A 33 -10.77 1.45 -9.50
C LEU A 33 -10.83 1.38 -11.03
N ILE A 34 -11.52 2.31 -11.68
CA ILE A 34 -11.59 2.40 -13.15
C ILE A 34 -10.29 2.96 -13.73
N THR A 35 -9.65 3.88 -13.02
CA THR A 35 -8.37 4.51 -13.42
C THR A 35 -7.17 3.67 -13.02
N GLN A 36 -7.36 2.58 -12.26
CA GLN A 36 -6.42 1.47 -12.28
C GLN A 36 -6.49 0.84 -13.67
N ASP A 37 -5.73 1.42 -14.58
CA ASP A 37 -5.27 0.77 -15.79
C ASP A 37 -4.66 -0.55 -15.32
N VAL A 38 -5.43 -1.64 -15.46
CA VAL A 38 -4.97 -2.99 -15.14
C VAL A 38 -3.95 -3.30 -16.23
N LYS A 39 -2.74 -2.74 -16.08
CA LYS A 39 -1.58 -3.25 -16.79
C LYS A 39 -1.56 -4.72 -16.45
N ALA A 40 -1.72 -5.55 -17.48
CA ALA A 40 -1.55 -6.99 -17.35
C ALA A 40 -0.30 -7.19 -16.50
N VAL A 41 -0.47 -7.80 -15.33
CA VAL A 41 0.64 -8.06 -14.41
C VAL A 41 1.61 -8.89 -15.22
N GLU A 42 2.69 -8.27 -15.69
CA GLU A 42 3.73 -8.98 -16.40
C GLU A 42 4.14 -10.15 -15.51
N ALA A 43 4.32 -11.31 -16.12
CA ALA A 43 4.67 -12.51 -15.39
C ALA A 43 5.99 -12.24 -14.66
N VAL A 44 5.88 -11.99 -13.35
CA VAL A 44 7.00 -11.68 -12.47
C VAL A 44 7.97 -12.85 -12.49
N ASP A 45 9.27 -12.57 -12.60
CA ASP A 45 10.31 -13.57 -12.49
C ASP A 45 10.14 -14.32 -11.14
N PRO A 46 9.78 -15.62 -11.17
CA PRO A 46 9.51 -16.38 -9.96
C PRO A 46 10.75 -16.48 -9.06
N ASP A 47 11.96 -16.42 -9.61
CA ASP A 47 13.19 -16.46 -8.82
C ASP A 47 13.43 -15.13 -8.11
N LEU A 48 13.22 -14.00 -8.78
CA LEU A 48 13.27 -12.67 -8.18
C LEU A 48 12.26 -12.55 -7.04
N LYS A 49 10.99 -12.90 -7.30
CA LYS A 49 9.94 -12.87 -6.28
C LYS A 49 10.29 -13.73 -5.07
N LYS A 50 10.85 -14.92 -5.30
CA LYS A 50 11.27 -15.82 -4.22
C LYS A 50 12.40 -15.24 -3.39
N ARG A 51 13.44 -14.68 -4.01
CA ARG A 51 14.55 -14.03 -3.29
C ARG A 51 14.06 -12.87 -2.42
N VAL A 52 13.27 -11.96 -2.99
CA VAL A 52 12.73 -10.82 -2.24
C VAL A 52 11.82 -11.27 -1.10
N THR A 53 11.02 -12.32 -1.31
CA THR A 53 10.19 -12.90 -0.25
C THR A 53 11.04 -13.43 0.90
N VAL A 54 12.15 -14.12 0.62
CA VAL A 54 13.06 -14.62 1.66
C VAL A 54 13.71 -13.48 2.45
N LEU A 55 14.15 -12.43 1.76
CA LEU A 55 14.72 -11.24 2.40
C LEU A 55 13.69 -10.51 3.26
N ALA A 56 12.48 -10.32 2.74
CA ALA A 56 11.38 -9.69 3.48
C ALA A 56 10.99 -10.49 4.72
N ILE A 57 10.88 -11.83 4.62
CA ILE A 57 10.62 -12.69 5.79
C ILE A 57 11.74 -12.57 6.82
N SER A 58 12.99 -12.54 6.37
CA SER A 58 14.16 -12.40 7.26
C SER A 58 14.14 -11.05 7.98
N TYR A 59 13.85 -9.96 7.26
CA TYR A 59 13.64 -8.64 7.83
C TYR A 59 12.54 -8.63 8.89
N MET A 60 11.35 -9.12 8.53
CA MET A 60 10.20 -9.15 9.43
C MET A 60 10.49 -9.96 10.70
N LYS A 61 11.23 -11.09 10.59
CA LYS A 61 11.65 -11.88 11.74
C LYS A 61 12.62 -11.12 12.65
N ARG A 62 13.58 -10.37 12.10
CA ARG A 62 14.51 -9.53 12.88
C ARG A 62 13.76 -8.45 13.68
N CYS A 63 12.71 -7.91 13.10
CA CYS A 63 11.88 -6.85 13.69
C CYS A 63 10.79 -7.35 14.67
N GLY A 64 10.64 -8.67 14.87
CA GLY A 64 9.67 -9.26 15.80
C GLY A 64 8.21 -8.94 15.46
N ASP A 65 7.38 -8.66 16.47
CA ASP A 65 5.93 -8.45 16.31
C ASP A 65 5.58 -7.24 15.43
N LYS A 66 6.50 -6.27 15.32
CA LYS A 66 6.35 -5.08 14.46
C LYS A 66 6.87 -5.31 13.04
N GLY A 67 7.39 -6.49 12.73
CA GLY A 67 8.07 -6.74 11.45
C GLY A 67 7.21 -6.43 10.23
N LYS A 68 5.92 -6.76 10.25
CA LYS A 68 5.01 -6.45 9.14
C LYS A 68 4.79 -4.94 8.95
N SER A 69 4.55 -4.20 10.04
CA SER A 69 4.32 -2.76 9.94
C SER A 69 5.60 -2.01 9.60
N GLN A 70 6.75 -2.45 10.12
CA GLN A 70 8.06 -1.91 9.77
C GLN A 70 8.43 -2.22 8.32
N PHE A 71 8.20 -3.45 7.85
CA PHE A 71 8.42 -3.77 6.44
C PHE A 71 7.60 -2.86 5.51
N LEU A 72 6.34 -2.61 5.83
CA LEU A 72 5.52 -1.69 5.03
C LEU A 72 6.02 -0.25 5.06
N SER A 73 6.36 0.27 6.24
CA SER A 73 6.70 1.69 6.43
C SER A 73 8.16 2.04 6.14
N GLU A 74 9.10 1.11 6.34
CA GLU A 74 10.54 1.33 6.24
C GLU A 74 11.15 0.73 4.95
N ILE A 75 10.48 -0.26 4.35
CA ILE A 75 10.94 -0.90 3.11
C ILE A 75 10.00 -0.60 1.95
N LEU A 76 8.75 -1.05 2.02
CA LEU A 76 7.86 -1.07 0.86
C LEU A 76 7.48 0.33 0.38
N VAL A 77 6.98 1.19 1.30
CA VAL A 77 6.60 2.57 0.96
C VAL A 77 7.82 3.41 0.55
N PRO A 78 8.98 3.35 1.24
CA PRO A 78 10.17 4.09 0.80
C PRO A 78 10.76 3.60 -0.52
N ALA A 79 10.73 2.30 -0.80
CA ALA A 79 11.26 1.76 -2.06
C ALA A 79 10.39 2.10 -3.27
N LEU A 80 9.06 2.10 -3.10
CA LEU A 80 8.10 2.26 -4.20
C LEU A 80 7.53 3.68 -4.31
N GLY A 81 7.77 4.54 -3.32
CA GLY A 81 7.22 5.90 -3.24
C GLY A 81 5.70 5.98 -3.13
N THR A 82 5.02 4.84 -3.03
CA THR A 82 3.55 4.71 -3.05
C THR A 82 3.09 3.56 -2.17
N HIS A 83 1.84 3.63 -1.71
CA HIS A 83 1.21 2.50 -1.02
C HIS A 83 0.76 1.45 -2.04
N LYS A 84 1.53 0.38 -2.15
CA LYS A 84 1.24 -0.78 -3.00
C LYS A 84 1.25 -2.05 -2.15
N THR A 85 0.49 -3.08 -2.50
CA THR A 85 0.61 -4.38 -1.81
C THR A 85 1.72 -5.22 -2.45
N PHE A 86 2.37 -6.09 -1.67
CA PHE A 86 3.43 -6.96 -2.17
C PHE A 86 2.97 -7.91 -3.30
N VAL A 87 1.66 -8.19 -3.39
CA VAL A 87 1.08 -9.03 -4.43
C VAL A 87 0.98 -8.30 -5.76
N ASP A 88 0.81 -6.97 -5.71
CA ASP A 88 0.67 -6.13 -6.90
C ASP A 88 2.03 -5.71 -7.49
N CYS A 89 3.13 -6.00 -6.79
CA CYS A 89 4.49 -5.65 -7.22
C CYS A 89 4.86 -6.29 -8.57
N THR A 90 5.43 -5.47 -9.44
CA THR A 90 6.10 -5.84 -10.69
C THR A 90 7.54 -6.27 -10.44
N ASP A 91 8.23 -6.80 -11.46
CA ASP A 91 9.67 -7.10 -11.35
C ASP A 91 10.50 -5.89 -10.94
N GLU A 92 10.20 -4.72 -11.48
CA GLU A 92 10.92 -3.49 -11.14
C GLU A 92 10.67 -3.09 -9.68
N ASP A 93 9.42 -3.21 -9.21
CA ASP A 93 9.09 -3.01 -7.80
C ASP A 93 9.87 -3.98 -6.91
N PHE A 94 9.97 -5.25 -7.31
CA PHE A 94 10.73 -6.25 -6.55
C PHE A 94 12.23 -5.93 -6.53
N ARG A 95 12.83 -5.43 -7.61
CA ARG A 95 14.24 -5.00 -7.62
C ARG A 95 14.49 -3.83 -6.67
N LEU A 96 13.59 -2.85 -6.66
CA LEU A 96 13.69 -1.71 -5.74
C LEU A 96 13.57 -2.14 -4.28
N VAL A 97 12.63 -3.05 -4.00
CA VAL A 97 12.45 -3.63 -2.66
C VAL A 97 13.65 -4.52 -2.27
N GLU A 98 14.22 -5.28 -3.20
CA GLU A 98 15.43 -6.09 -2.99
C GLU A 98 16.60 -5.20 -2.57
N ALA A 99 16.87 -4.14 -3.34
CA ALA A 99 17.94 -3.18 -3.04
C ALA A 99 17.75 -2.55 -1.65
N LYS A 100 16.52 -2.13 -1.31
CA LYS A 100 16.22 -1.55 0.00
C LYS A 100 16.40 -2.53 1.15
N LEU A 101 16.02 -3.79 0.96
CA LEU A 101 16.22 -4.85 1.95
C LEU A 101 17.71 -5.14 2.16
N LEU A 102 18.52 -5.10 1.10
CA LEU A 102 19.98 -5.30 1.17
C LEU A 102 20.68 -4.14 1.89
N GLU A 103 20.27 -2.89 1.64
CA GLU A 103 20.76 -1.72 2.41
C GLU A 103 20.54 -1.89 3.92
N GLN A 104 19.44 -2.54 4.33
CA GLN A 104 19.09 -2.80 5.72
C GLN A 104 19.64 -4.14 6.27
N SER A 105 20.32 -4.93 5.44
CA SER A 105 21.07 -6.11 5.90
C SER A 105 22.53 -5.80 6.18
N ASP A 106 23.08 -4.77 5.53
CA ASP A 106 24.47 -4.33 5.69
C ASP A 106 24.64 -3.25 6.78
N ALA A 107 23.55 -2.77 7.38
CA ALA A 107 23.50 -1.84 8.52
C ALA A 107 23.23 -2.59 9.84
#